data_AF-A0AB94IAH7-F1
#
_entry.id   AF-A0AB94IAH7-F1
#
_cell.length_a   1.000
_cell.length_b   1.000
_cell.length_c   1.000
_cell.angle_alpha   90.00
_cell.angle_beta   90.00
_cell.angle_gamma   90.00
#
_symmetry.space_group_name_H-M   'P 1'
#
loop_
_entity.id
_entity.type
_entity.pdbx_description
1 polymer ?
#
loop_
_entity_poly.entity_id
_entity_poly.type
_entity_poly.pdbx_seq_one_letter_code
_entity_poly.pdbx_strand_id
1 'polypeptide(L)'
;MKIDIDFEKVKQTILLAAQKQGLSEAELKDWIEDYDENWRICYTSNQNESFLDTLSDLKEEVKLLSQAVPQHDLLASISAIILAKIYSLTLMNFFDKIDGDIFLLGWGSKLKDKWPSVPEDYKVPDSYKNEVTSTEETTKVNIDIDFEKIKQTILSAAMMHGLSKDYITKHWHIDYELDLNKEFARLISGLNQNIQIIYQAIKNNDMLTAKAGIIRVKPFSHALVDFLTTVFSCFCGFFD
;
A
#
# COMPACT_ATOMS: atom_id res chain seq x y z
N MET A 1 -13.61 8.61 1.96
CA MET A 1 -12.81 8.48 3.21
C MET A 1 -11.63 9.44 3.10
N LYS A 2 -11.15 10.01 4.22
CA LYS A 2 -9.92 10.84 4.22
C LYS A 2 -8.93 10.27 5.23
N ILE A 3 -7.74 9.93 4.77
CA ILE A 3 -6.65 9.45 5.62
C ILE A 3 -5.33 10.03 5.14
N ASP A 4 -4.48 10.41 6.09
CA ASP A 4 -3.17 10.97 5.79
C ASP A 4 -2.07 9.92 5.97
N ILE A 5 -1.14 9.89 5.03
CA ILE A 5 0.09 9.09 5.10
C ILE A 5 1.23 9.87 4.49
N ASP A 6 2.46 9.57 4.89
CA ASP A 6 3.65 10.12 4.28
C ASP A 6 4.53 8.98 3.74
N PHE A 7 4.43 8.70 2.45
CA PHE A 7 5.24 7.68 1.79
C PHE A 7 6.70 8.09 1.66
N GLU A 8 7.02 9.39 1.67
CA GLU A 8 8.40 9.85 1.80
C GLU A 8 8.98 9.44 3.14
N LYS A 9 8.19 9.54 4.21
CA LYS A 9 8.60 9.05 5.53
C LYS A 9 8.75 7.53 5.57
N VAL A 10 7.90 6.76 4.88
CA VAL A 10 8.06 5.30 4.72
C VAL A 10 9.42 5.00 4.07
N LYS A 11 9.69 5.60 2.91
CA LYS A 11 10.95 5.47 2.17
C LYS A 11 12.15 5.83 3.04
N GLN A 12 12.12 7.00 3.70
CA GLN A 12 13.22 7.48 4.55
C GLN A 12 13.46 6.57 5.76
N THR A 13 12.39 6.04 6.35
CA THR A 13 12.47 5.13 7.51
C THR A 13 13.19 3.84 7.13
N ILE A 14 12.81 3.25 5.99
CA ILE A 14 13.45 2.03 5.48
C ILE A 14 14.92 2.29 5.17
N LEU A 15 15.21 3.38 4.44
CA LEU A 15 16.58 3.80 4.11
C LEU A 15 17.45 3.98 5.36
N LEU A 16 16.96 4.74 6.34
CA LEU A 16 17.70 5.02 7.57
C LEU A 16 17.94 3.74 8.39
N ALA A 17 16.94 2.85 8.47
CA ALA A 17 17.06 1.58 9.16
C ALA A 17 18.10 0.67 8.51
N ALA A 18 18.09 0.56 7.18
CA ALA A 18 19.08 -0.20 6.42
C ALA A 18 20.51 0.34 6.62
N GLN A 19 20.67 1.66 6.55
CA GLN A 19 21.96 2.33 6.78
C GLN A 19 22.50 2.12 8.19
N LYS A 20 21.63 2.12 9.20
CA LYS A 20 22.00 1.83 10.59
C LYS A 20 22.46 0.40 10.80
N GLN A 21 22.05 -0.52 9.93
CA GLN A 21 22.57 -1.87 9.86
C GLN A 21 23.79 -2.01 8.93
N GLY A 22 24.37 -0.89 8.47
CA GLY A 22 25.61 -0.85 7.71
C GLY A 22 25.48 -1.13 6.22
N LEU A 23 24.28 -1.03 5.64
CA LEU A 23 24.13 -0.97 4.18
C LEU A 23 24.44 0.45 3.68
N SER A 24 25.25 0.54 2.64
CA SER A 24 25.48 1.79 1.92
C SER A 24 24.29 2.11 0.99
N GLU A 25 24.12 3.39 0.66
CA GLU A 25 23.11 3.81 -0.32
C GLU A 25 23.34 3.20 -1.71
N ALA A 26 24.59 2.91 -2.07
CA ALA A 26 24.93 2.22 -3.32
C ALA A 26 24.36 0.79 -3.34
N GLU A 27 24.47 0.06 -2.22
CA GLU A 27 23.91 -1.30 -2.12
C GLU A 27 22.38 -1.36 -2.14
N LEU A 28 21.71 -0.25 -1.84
CA LEU A 28 20.25 -0.12 -1.96
C LEU A 28 19.80 0.18 -3.39
N LYS A 29 20.73 0.65 -4.25
CA LYS A 29 20.49 0.98 -5.66
C LYS A 29 21.03 -0.08 -6.61
N ASP A 30 21.83 -1.01 -6.09
CA ASP A 30 22.44 -2.06 -6.89
C ASP A 30 21.41 -3.13 -7.22
N TRP A 31 21.20 -3.34 -8.52
CA TRP A 31 20.32 -4.40 -9.01
C TRP A 31 21.13 -5.69 -9.06
N ILE A 32 20.70 -6.69 -8.30
CA ILE A 32 21.28 -8.03 -8.30
C ILE A 32 20.36 -8.99 -9.05
N GLU A 33 20.95 -10.04 -9.64
CA GLU A 33 20.20 -11.00 -10.47
C GLU A 33 19.12 -11.76 -9.70
N ASP A 34 19.29 -11.90 -8.38
CA ASP A 34 18.27 -12.46 -7.51
C ASP A 34 17.16 -11.42 -7.26
N TYR A 35 16.06 -11.55 -8.00
CA TYR A 35 14.91 -10.65 -7.93
C TYR A 35 14.32 -10.53 -6.51
N ASP A 36 14.45 -11.58 -5.70
CA ASP A 36 13.92 -11.60 -4.34
C ASP A 36 14.81 -10.88 -3.32
N GLU A 37 16.03 -10.50 -3.71
CA GLU A 37 16.96 -9.73 -2.86
C GLU A 37 17.11 -8.25 -3.29
N ASN A 38 16.37 -7.82 -4.32
CA ASN A 38 16.41 -6.45 -4.82
C ASN A 38 15.52 -5.50 -4.03
N TRP A 39 16.06 -4.34 -3.67
CA TRP A 39 15.29 -3.20 -3.17
C TRP A 39 14.43 -2.63 -4.30
N ARG A 40 13.12 -2.52 -4.06
CA ARG A 40 12.07 -2.31 -5.05
C ARG A 40 11.47 -0.92 -5.01
N ILE A 41 11.56 -0.21 -3.89
CA ILE A 41 11.16 1.21 -3.83
C ILE A 41 12.15 2.03 -4.68
N CYS A 42 11.64 2.98 -5.45
CA CYS A 42 12.50 3.93 -6.15
C CYS A 42 12.99 5.02 -5.19
N TYR A 43 14.16 4.84 -4.59
CA TYR A 43 14.67 5.77 -3.58
C TYR A 43 15.00 7.18 -4.12
N THR A 44 15.03 7.37 -5.44
CA THR A 44 15.29 8.65 -6.10
C THR A 44 14.04 9.43 -6.50
N SER A 45 12.85 8.84 -6.45
CA SER A 45 11.59 9.51 -6.82
C SER A 45 10.74 9.88 -5.60
N ASN A 46 9.85 10.85 -5.80
CA ASN A 46 8.84 11.26 -4.83
C ASN A 46 7.70 10.22 -4.81
N GLN A 47 7.63 9.44 -3.73
CA GLN A 47 6.64 8.38 -3.54
C GLN A 47 5.25 8.95 -3.25
N ASN A 48 5.18 10.12 -2.62
CA ASN A 48 3.92 10.82 -2.35
C ASN A 48 3.25 11.23 -3.67
N GLU A 49 4.02 11.86 -4.57
CA GLU A 49 3.56 12.25 -5.91
C GLU A 49 3.20 11.04 -6.77
N SER A 50 4.10 10.05 -6.85
CA SER A 50 3.86 8.82 -7.63
C SER A 50 2.57 8.10 -7.23
N PHE A 51 2.29 8.03 -5.92
CA PHE A 51 1.06 7.44 -5.41
C PHE A 51 -0.17 8.29 -5.74
N LEU A 52 -0.11 9.60 -5.50
CA LEU A 52 -1.23 10.51 -5.72
C LEU A 52 -1.64 10.59 -7.19
N ASP A 53 -0.67 10.62 -8.10
CA ASP A 53 -0.94 10.65 -9.55
C ASP A 53 -1.73 9.40 -9.96
N THR A 54 -1.22 8.22 -9.59
CA THR A 54 -1.89 6.94 -9.89
C THR A 54 -3.28 6.84 -9.24
N LEU A 55 -3.43 7.34 -8.00
CA LEU A 55 -4.71 7.35 -7.30
C LEU A 55 -5.71 8.31 -7.98
N SER A 56 -5.24 9.47 -8.45
CA SER A 56 -6.05 10.43 -9.18
C SER A 56 -6.57 9.83 -10.47
N ASP A 57 -5.70 9.18 -11.24
CA ASP A 57 -6.05 8.51 -12.48
C ASP A 57 -7.13 7.42 -12.25
N LEU A 58 -6.96 6.57 -11.23
CA LEU A 58 -7.99 5.59 -10.86
C LEU A 58 -9.33 6.25 -10.54
N LYS A 59 -9.33 7.38 -9.81
CA LYS A 59 -10.55 8.11 -9.47
C LYS A 59 -11.24 8.67 -10.71
N GLU A 60 -10.49 9.16 -11.67
CA GLU A 60 -11.02 9.69 -12.93
C GLU A 60 -11.68 8.59 -13.76
N GLU A 61 -11.05 7.42 -13.87
CA GLU A 61 -11.61 6.29 -14.61
C GLU A 61 -12.86 5.72 -13.93
N VAL A 62 -12.86 5.60 -12.59
CA VAL A 62 -14.07 5.19 -11.86
C VAL A 62 -15.18 6.22 -12.04
N LYS A 63 -14.86 7.51 -12.07
CA LYS A 63 -15.84 8.57 -12.34
C LYS A 63 -16.41 8.43 -13.74
N LEU A 64 -15.58 8.23 -14.77
CA LEU A 64 -16.02 7.98 -16.13
C LEU A 64 -16.93 6.76 -16.21
N LEU A 65 -16.54 5.65 -15.57
CA LEU A 65 -17.35 4.44 -15.50
C LEU A 65 -18.71 4.72 -14.86
N SER A 66 -18.75 5.44 -13.74
CA SER A 66 -20.01 5.81 -13.06
C SER A 66 -20.94 6.69 -13.90
N GLN A 67 -20.39 7.43 -14.87
CA GLN A 67 -21.14 8.25 -15.82
C GLN A 67 -21.61 7.45 -17.05
N ALA A 68 -20.82 6.48 -17.50
CA ALA A 68 -21.14 5.61 -18.63
C ALA A 68 -22.29 4.64 -18.31
N VAL A 69 -22.32 4.09 -17.08
CA VAL A 69 -23.32 3.12 -16.63
C VAL A 69 -24.78 3.58 -16.84
N PRO A 70 -25.23 4.73 -16.33
CA PRO A 70 -26.62 5.17 -16.50
C PRO A 70 -26.97 5.53 -17.96
N GLN A 71 -25.97 5.77 -18.80
CA GLN A 71 -26.16 6.06 -20.23
C GLN A 71 -26.13 4.81 -21.10
N HIS A 72 -25.87 3.62 -20.52
CA HIS A 72 -25.62 2.39 -21.25
C HIS A 72 -24.50 2.53 -22.31
N ASP A 73 -23.51 3.39 -22.05
CA ASP A 73 -22.38 3.59 -22.94
C ASP A 73 -21.35 2.47 -22.73
N LEU A 74 -21.54 1.37 -23.47
CA LEU A 74 -20.69 0.19 -23.37
C LEU A 74 -19.23 0.52 -23.74
N LEU A 75 -19.00 1.37 -24.74
CA LEU A 75 -17.65 1.68 -25.20
C LEU A 75 -16.88 2.49 -24.15
N ALA A 76 -17.49 3.56 -23.62
CA ALA A 76 -16.88 4.35 -22.56
C ALA A 76 -16.66 3.50 -21.30
N SER A 77 -17.59 2.61 -20.97
CA SER A 77 -17.45 1.72 -19.81
C SER A 77 -16.28 0.75 -19.95
N ILE A 78 -16.09 0.13 -21.12
CA ILE A 78 -14.98 -0.81 -21.36
C ILE A 78 -13.65 -0.06 -21.29
N SER A 79 -13.58 1.13 -21.90
CA SER A 79 -12.38 1.98 -21.82
C SER A 79 -12.02 2.29 -20.37
N ALA A 80 -13.00 2.74 -19.58
CA ALA A 80 -12.80 3.06 -18.17
C ALA A 80 -12.41 1.83 -17.33
N ILE A 81 -12.99 0.66 -17.60
CA ILE A 81 -12.64 -0.61 -16.92
C ILE A 81 -11.18 -1.01 -17.21
N ILE A 82 -10.73 -0.91 -18.46
CA ILE A 82 -9.35 -1.26 -18.85
C ILE A 82 -8.35 -0.33 -18.15
N LEU A 83 -8.62 0.98 -18.14
CA LEU A 83 -7.72 1.94 -17.52
C LEU A 83 -7.74 1.81 -15.99
N ALA A 84 -8.91 1.69 -15.36
CA ALA A 84 -9.04 1.43 -13.93
C ALA A 84 -8.31 0.14 -13.48
N LYS A 85 -8.32 -0.91 -14.33
CA LYS A 85 -7.53 -2.13 -14.11
C LYS A 85 -6.03 -1.82 -14.07
N ILE A 86 -5.52 -1.04 -15.02
CA ILE A 86 -4.09 -0.66 -15.08
C ILE A 86 -3.68 0.16 -13.86
N TYR A 87 -4.49 1.15 -13.46
CA TYR A 87 -4.19 1.97 -12.30
C TYR A 87 -4.29 1.20 -10.97
N SER A 88 -5.26 0.29 -10.84
CA SER A 88 -5.35 -0.60 -9.68
C SER A 88 -4.15 -1.52 -9.57
N LEU A 89 -3.67 -2.09 -10.68
CA LEU A 89 -2.43 -2.88 -10.73
C LEU A 89 -1.22 -2.04 -10.31
N THR A 90 -1.17 -0.79 -10.76
CA THR A 90 -0.06 0.13 -10.44
C THR A 90 -0.02 0.47 -8.95
N LEU A 91 -1.18 0.73 -8.34
CA LEU A 91 -1.31 0.91 -6.89
C LEU A 91 -0.94 -0.36 -6.11
N MET A 92 -1.38 -1.53 -6.58
CA MET A 92 -1.00 -2.82 -5.97
C MET A 92 0.52 -2.99 -5.98
N ASN A 93 1.16 -2.77 -7.14
CA ASN A 93 2.61 -2.84 -7.29
C ASN A 93 3.34 -1.80 -6.43
N PHE A 94 2.74 -0.64 -6.15
CA PHE A 94 3.31 0.35 -5.24
C PHE A 94 3.46 -0.20 -3.82
N PHE A 95 2.41 -0.85 -3.28
CA PHE A 95 2.51 -1.49 -1.96
C PHE A 95 3.33 -2.76 -1.97
N ASP A 96 3.37 -3.52 -3.08
CA ASP A 96 4.25 -4.70 -3.21
C ASP A 96 5.73 -4.32 -3.06
N LYS A 97 6.13 -3.19 -3.65
CA LYS A 97 7.49 -2.65 -3.48
C LYS A 97 7.79 -2.31 -2.02
N ILE A 98 6.85 -1.67 -1.33
CA ILE A 98 6.99 -1.36 0.10
C ILE A 98 7.09 -2.64 0.93
N ASP A 99 6.21 -3.61 0.65
CA ASP A 99 6.15 -4.89 1.34
C ASP A 99 7.42 -5.72 1.15
N GLY A 100 7.98 -5.70 -0.07
CA GLY A 100 9.27 -6.30 -0.41
C GLY A 100 10.43 -5.66 0.34
N ASP A 101 10.51 -4.33 0.36
CA ASP A 101 11.60 -3.63 1.05
C ASP A 101 11.52 -3.78 2.57
N ILE A 102 10.32 -3.82 3.15
CA ILE A 102 10.12 -4.16 4.57
C ILE A 102 10.59 -5.60 4.84
N PHE A 103 10.30 -6.53 3.92
CA PHE A 103 10.77 -7.91 4.03
C PHE A 103 12.30 -7.97 4.01
N LEU A 104 12.95 -7.32 3.05
CA LEU A 104 14.41 -7.27 2.97
C LEU A 104 15.04 -6.64 4.20
N LEU A 105 14.44 -5.55 4.69
CA LEU A 105 14.89 -4.88 5.90
C LEU A 105 14.89 -5.83 7.10
N GLY A 106 13.83 -6.62 7.29
CA GLY A 106 13.69 -7.51 8.44
C GLY A 106 14.33 -8.88 8.30
N TRP A 107 14.30 -9.47 7.10
CA TRP A 107 14.57 -10.88 6.86
C TRP A 107 15.46 -11.14 5.64
N GLY A 108 15.87 -10.10 4.91
CA GLY A 108 16.81 -10.25 3.80
C GLY A 108 18.15 -10.81 4.25
N SER A 109 18.80 -11.60 3.39
CA SER A 109 20.05 -12.32 3.67
C SER A 109 21.14 -11.41 4.25
N LYS A 110 21.25 -10.17 3.75
CA LYS A 110 22.23 -9.16 4.18
C LYS A 110 21.98 -8.58 5.58
N LEU A 111 20.74 -8.65 6.08
CA LEU A 111 20.31 -7.91 7.28
C LEU A 111 19.73 -8.78 8.39
N LYS A 112 19.24 -9.99 8.09
CA LYS A 112 18.54 -10.85 9.06
C LYS A 112 19.33 -11.10 10.35
N ASP A 113 20.65 -11.25 10.25
CA ASP A 113 21.53 -11.57 11.38
C ASP A 113 22.03 -10.32 12.12
N LYS A 114 21.69 -9.12 11.63
CA LYS A 114 22.11 -7.84 12.23
C LYS A 114 21.08 -7.29 13.23
N TRP A 115 19.85 -7.79 13.19
CA TRP A 115 18.81 -7.39 14.13
C TRP A 115 18.88 -8.18 15.44
N PRO A 116 18.60 -7.55 16.60
CA PRO A 116 18.45 -8.28 17.84
C PRO A 116 17.20 -9.18 17.81
N SER A 117 17.26 -10.31 18.49
CA SER A 117 16.09 -11.15 18.74
C SER A 117 15.06 -10.41 19.58
N VAL A 118 13.79 -10.49 19.19
CA VAL A 118 12.67 -9.88 19.93
C VAL A 118 12.09 -10.92 20.89
N PRO A 119 12.09 -10.67 22.23
CA PRO A 119 11.43 -11.56 23.20
C PRO A 119 9.92 -11.69 22.93
N GLU A 120 9.33 -12.84 23.26
CA GLU A 120 7.90 -13.12 23.01
C GLU A 120 6.94 -12.14 23.72
N ASP A 121 7.30 -11.68 24.91
CA ASP A 121 6.50 -10.76 25.75
C ASP A 121 6.88 -9.28 25.56
N TYR A 122 7.75 -8.99 24.58
CA TYR A 122 8.24 -7.64 24.35
C TYR A 122 7.12 -6.68 23.92
N LYS A 123 7.03 -5.55 24.65
CA LYS A 123 6.10 -4.47 24.35
C LYS A 123 6.85 -3.24 23.87
N VAL A 124 6.51 -2.77 22.67
CA VAL A 124 6.96 -1.48 22.16
C VAL A 124 6.58 -0.38 23.17
N PRO A 125 7.54 0.41 23.67
CA PRO A 125 7.28 1.51 24.60
C PRO A 125 6.32 2.56 24.03
N ASP A 126 5.45 3.10 24.88
CA ASP A 126 4.46 4.10 24.47
C ASP A 126 5.07 5.41 23.96
N SER A 127 6.30 5.74 24.38
CA SER A 127 7.06 6.90 23.90
C SER A 127 7.26 6.91 22.38
N TYR A 128 7.23 5.75 21.74
CA TYR A 128 7.38 5.60 20.29
C TYR A 128 6.06 5.66 19.51
N LYS A 129 4.92 5.65 20.20
CA LYS A 129 3.59 5.66 19.58
C LYS A 129 3.10 7.06 19.23
N ASN A 130 3.71 8.09 19.80
CA ASN A 130 3.35 9.48 19.56
C ASN A 130 4.20 10.08 18.43
N GLU A 131 3.58 10.89 17.58
CA GLU A 131 4.33 11.78 16.70
C GLU A 131 5.09 12.78 17.59
N VAL A 132 6.42 12.68 17.62
CA VAL A 132 7.23 13.82 18.06
C VAL A 132 6.89 14.94 17.09
N THR A 133 6.25 16.00 17.59
CA THR A 133 5.99 17.24 16.87
C THR A 133 7.33 17.94 16.59
N SER A 134 8.12 17.39 15.68
CA SER A 134 9.22 18.13 15.06
C SER A 134 8.60 19.07 14.04
N THR A 135 9.06 20.31 14.04
CA THR A 135 8.71 21.43 13.15
C THR A 135 9.09 21.20 11.68
N GLU A 136 9.19 19.95 11.23
CA GLU A 136 9.45 19.59 9.83
C GLU A 136 8.11 19.67 9.08
N GLU A 137 8.06 20.48 8.03
CA GLU A 137 6.88 20.66 7.17
C GLU A 137 6.29 19.29 6.79
N THR A 138 5.04 19.05 7.18
CA THR A 138 4.39 17.76 6.94
C THR A 138 4.11 17.58 5.45
N THR A 139 4.88 16.72 4.79
CA THR A 139 4.68 16.24 3.42
C THR A 139 3.59 15.18 3.29
N LYS A 140 2.70 15.07 4.28
CA LYS A 140 1.60 14.09 4.29
C LYS A 140 0.71 14.27 3.07
N VAL A 141 0.40 13.17 2.39
CA VAL A 141 -0.61 13.14 1.34
C VAL A 141 -1.96 12.78 1.91
N ASN A 142 -2.99 13.50 1.46
CA ASN A 142 -4.38 13.20 1.81
C ASN A 142 -4.94 12.19 0.80
N ILE A 143 -5.17 10.97 1.26
CA ILE A 143 -5.85 9.96 0.46
C ILE A 143 -7.36 10.23 0.55
N ASP A 144 -7.91 10.75 -0.54
CA ASP A 144 -9.34 10.95 -0.73
C ASP A 144 -9.85 10.04 -1.84
N ILE A 145 -10.23 8.82 -1.47
CA ILE A 145 -10.87 7.84 -2.36
C ILE A 145 -12.06 7.20 -1.64
N ASP A 146 -13.00 6.70 -2.42
CA ASP A 146 -14.20 6.02 -1.93
C ASP A 146 -14.26 4.61 -2.54
N PHE A 147 -13.65 3.65 -1.86
CA PHE A 147 -13.64 2.25 -2.26
C PHE A 147 -15.03 1.61 -2.21
N GLU A 148 -15.91 2.11 -1.36
CA GLU A 148 -17.32 1.69 -1.37
C GLU A 148 -17.99 2.12 -2.67
N LYS A 149 -17.78 3.38 -3.09
CA LYS A 149 -18.27 3.84 -4.40
C LYS A 149 -17.68 3.05 -5.56
N ILE A 150 -16.39 2.71 -5.51
CA ILE A 150 -15.73 1.86 -6.53
C ILE A 150 -16.43 0.51 -6.60
N LYS A 151 -16.60 -0.17 -5.44
CA LYS A 151 -17.30 -1.45 -5.32
C LYS A 151 -18.70 -1.41 -5.95
N GLN A 152 -19.49 -0.38 -5.63
CA GLN A 152 -20.84 -0.23 -6.19
C GLN A 152 -20.85 0.09 -7.69
N THR A 153 -19.88 0.90 -8.17
CA THR A 153 -19.73 1.26 -9.58
C THR A 153 -19.38 0.03 -10.42
N ILE A 154 -18.43 -0.76 -9.95
CA ILE A 154 -18.03 -2.03 -10.55
C ILE A 154 -19.22 -2.99 -10.65
N LEU A 155 -19.99 -3.16 -9.56
CA LEU A 155 -21.18 -4.02 -9.57
C LEU A 155 -22.22 -3.55 -10.61
N SER A 156 -22.47 -2.24 -10.66
CA SER A 156 -23.44 -1.66 -11.61
C SER A 156 -22.98 -1.83 -13.06
N ALA A 157 -21.68 -1.64 -13.33
CA ALA A 157 -21.11 -1.87 -14.64
C ALA A 157 -21.21 -3.35 -15.05
N ALA A 158 -20.88 -4.27 -14.15
CA ALA A 158 -20.99 -5.71 -14.41
C ALA A 158 -22.42 -6.12 -14.79
N MET A 159 -23.42 -5.59 -14.07
CA MET A 159 -24.83 -5.82 -14.40
C MET A 159 -25.25 -5.22 -15.74
N MET A 160 -24.73 -4.03 -16.09
CA MET A 160 -24.94 -3.44 -17.41
C MET A 160 -24.35 -4.30 -18.54
N HIS A 161 -23.22 -4.98 -18.29
CA HIS A 161 -22.59 -5.95 -19.20
C HIS A 161 -23.26 -7.34 -19.17
N GLY A 162 -24.42 -7.48 -18.52
CA GLY A 162 -25.23 -8.69 -18.54
C GLY A 162 -24.87 -9.72 -17.47
N LEU A 163 -23.95 -9.42 -16.55
CA LEU A 163 -23.63 -10.31 -15.44
C LEU A 163 -24.69 -10.24 -14.34
N SER A 164 -25.09 -11.39 -13.81
CA SER A 164 -26.00 -11.42 -12.66
C SER A 164 -25.26 -11.07 -11.36
N LYS A 165 -25.97 -10.44 -10.42
CA LYS A 165 -25.44 -10.16 -9.07
C LYS A 165 -24.96 -11.44 -8.37
N ASP A 166 -25.69 -12.55 -8.54
CA ASP A 166 -25.33 -13.85 -7.98
C ASP A 166 -24.03 -14.41 -8.57
N TYR A 167 -23.79 -14.20 -9.86
CA TYR A 167 -22.53 -14.59 -10.50
C TYR A 167 -21.37 -13.79 -9.91
N ILE A 168 -21.51 -12.46 -9.89
CA ILE A 168 -20.47 -11.54 -9.41
C ILE A 168 -20.10 -11.84 -7.96
N THR A 169 -21.08 -11.95 -7.07
CA THR A 169 -20.86 -12.21 -5.64
C THR A 169 -20.26 -13.58 -5.34
N LYS A 170 -20.40 -14.56 -6.24
CA LYS A 170 -19.82 -15.91 -6.09
C LYS A 170 -18.43 -16.06 -6.70
N HIS A 171 -18.11 -15.32 -7.75
CA HIS A 171 -16.89 -15.53 -8.53
C HIS A 171 -15.87 -14.41 -8.38
N TRP A 172 -16.27 -13.21 -7.95
CA TRP A 172 -15.35 -12.11 -7.74
C TRP A 172 -14.88 -12.06 -6.28
N HIS A 173 -13.60 -11.82 -6.08
CA HIS A 173 -12.93 -11.93 -4.77
C HIS A 173 -13.28 -10.80 -3.78
N ILE A 174 -14.10 -9.83 -4.17
CA ILE A 174 -14.46 -8.69 -3.32
C ILE A 174 -15.50 -9.10 -2.28
N ASP A 175 -15.19 -8.84 -1.02
CA ASP A 175 -16.14 -8.99 0.07
C ASP A 175 -17.15 -7.84 0.01
N TYR A 176 -18.38 -8.17 -0.40
CA TYR A 176 -19.46 -7.18 -0.51
C TYR A 176 -20.03 -6.75 0.84
N GLU A 177 -19.80 -7.52 1.93
CA GLU A 177 -20.23 -7.20 3.30
C GLU A 177 -19.19 -6.34 4.04
N LEU A 178 -17.94 -6.35 3.59
CA LEU A 178 -16.87 -5.52 4.16
C LEU A 178 -16.98 -4.05 3.73
N ASP A 179 -16.88 -3.14 4.70
CA ASP A 179 -16.71 -1.71 4.45
C ASP A 179 -15.26 -1.44 4.02
N LEU A 180 -15.05 -1.38 2.69
CA LEU A 180 -13.71 -1.25 2.11
C LEU A 180 -13.04 0.07 2.47
N ASN A 181 -13.81 1.13 2.72
CA ASN A 181 -13.26 2.40 3.19
C ASN A 181 -12.67 2.24 4.60
N LYS A 182 -13.41 1.63 5.52
CA LYS A 182 -12.92 1.38 6.88
C LYS A 182 -11.71 0.45 6.88
N GLU A 183 -11.74 -0.61 6.07
CA GLU A 183 -10.64 -1.56 6.02
C GLU A 183 -9.36 -0.92 5.48
N PHE A 184 -9.43 -0.20 4.36
CA PHE A 184 -8.27 0.50 3.82
C PHE A 184 -7.72 1.54 4.81
N ALA A 185 -8.60 2.31 5.46
CA ALA A 185 -8.19 3.28 6.48
C ALA A 185 -7.46 2.61 7.66
N ARG A 186 -7.95 1.46 8.12
CA ARG A 186 -7.34 0.67 9.19
C ARG A 186 -5.94 0.21 8.79
N LEU A 187 -5.79 -0.29 7.56
CA LEU A 187 -4.52 -0.78 7.03
C LEU A 187 -3.48 0.34 6.88
N ILE A 188 -3.84 1.47 6.27
CA ILE A 188 -2.96 2.65 6.15
C ILE A 188 -2.57 3.20 7.53
N SER A 189 -3.51 3.26 8.47
CA SER A 189 -3.22 3.70 9.85
C SER A 189 -2.22 2.79 10.54
N GLY A 190 -2.39 1.48 10.39
CA GLY A 190 -1.48 0.47 10.94
C GLY A 190 -0.08 0.54 10.33
N LEU A 191 0.01 0.72 8.99
CA LEU A 191 1.27 0.97 8.30
C LEU A 191 1.96 2.21 8.86
N ASN A 192 1.27 3.36 8.88
CA ASN A 192 1.83 4.64 9.30
C ASN A 192 2.30 4.60 10.77
N GLN A 193 1.49 4.04 11.67
CA GLN A 193 1.84 3.92 13.09
C GLN A 193 3.12 3.09 13.30
N ASN A 194 3.26 1.96 12.61
CA ASN A 194 4.43 1.11 12.79
C ASN A 194 5.67 1.69 12.11
N ILE A 195 5.52 2.40 10.98
CA ILE A 195 6.61 3.17 10.37
C ILE A 195 7.12 4.26 11.31
N GLN A 196 6.23 4.99 11.98
CA GLN A 196 6.61 5.98 13.00
C GLN A 196 7.39 5.34 14.15
N ILE A 197 6.96 4.18 14.64
CA ILE A 197 7.68 3.43 15.69
C ILE A 197 9.10 3.08 15.22
N ILE A 198 9.25 2.54 14.01
CA ILE A 198 10.56 2.17 13.45
C ILE A 198 11.43 3.41 13.35
N TYR A 199 10.92 4.50 12.77
CA TYR A 199 11.68 5.74 12.58
C TYR A 199 12.24 6.29 13.90
N GLN A 200 11.38 6.42 14.91
CA GLN A 200 11.79 6.96 16.20
C GLN A 200 12.76 6.02 16.94
N ALA A 201 12.52 4.70 16.90
CA ALA A 201 13.41 3.72 17.48
C ALA A 201 14.81 3.77 16.84
N ILE A 202 14.87 3.86 15.51
CA ILE A 202 16.12 3.99 14.77
C ILE A 202 16.86 5.28 15.13
N LYS A 203 16.16 6.42 15.22
CA LYS A 203 16.77 7.69 15.68
C LYS A 203 17.37 7.58 17.08
N ASN A 204 16.70 6.84 17.97
CA ASN A 204 17.16 6.63 19.34
C ASN A 204 18.17 5.48 19.50
N ASN A 205 18.62 4.87 18.40
CA ASN A 205 19.47 3.67 18.37
C ASN A 205 18.89 2.46 19.13
N ASP A 206 17.56 2.40 19.26
CA ASP A 206 16.84 1.29 19.89
C ASP A 206 16.50 0.22 18.84
N MET A 207 17.49 -0.62 18.55
CA MET A 207 17.36 -1.65 17.50
C MET A 207 16.34 -2.74 17.85
N LEU A 208 16.07 -2.97 19.14
CA LEU A 208 15.06 -3.93 19.59
C LEU A 208 13.66 -3.42 19.26
N THR A 209 13.35 -2.17 19.63
CA THR A 209 12.08 -1.54 19.27
C THR A 209 11.92 -1.45 17.75
N ALA A 210 12.99 -1.09 17.03
CA ALA A 210 12.96 -1.00 15.57
C ALA A 210 12.63 -2.34 14.92
N LYS A 211 13.28 -3.44 15.34
CA LYS A 211 12.96 -4.79 14.85
C LYS A 211 11.53 -5.20 15.18
N ALA A 212 11.04 -4.92 16.38
CA ALA A 212 9.65 -5.17 16.74
C ALA A 212 8.68 -4.37 15.85
N GLY A 213 9.02 -3.13 15.51
CA GLY A 213 8.27 -2.31 14.55
C GLY A 213 8.25 -2.93 13.14
N ILE A 214 9.40 -3.41 12.64
CA ILE A 214 9.51 -4.09 11.33
C ILE A 214 8.64 -5.36 11.28
N ILE A 215 8.61 -6.14 12.37
CA ILE A 215 7.74 -7.32 12.47
C ILE A 215 6.26 -6.91 12.41
N ARG A 216 5.89 -5.83 13.10
CA ARG A 216 4.50 -5.37 13.18
C ARG A 216 4.00 -4.68 11.92
N VAL A 217 4.87 -4.00 11.15
CA VAL A 217 4.47 -3.30 9.93
C VAL A 217 4.18 -4.27 8.78
N LYS A 218 4.88 -5.41 8.73
CA LYS A 218 4.81 -6.38 7.63
C LYS A 218 3.40 -6.91 7.32
N PRO A 219 2.56 -7.30 8.29
CA PRO A 219 1.18 -7.68 8.00
C PRO A 219 0.34 -6.57 7.38
N PHE A 220 0.60 -5.30 7.69
CA PHE A 220 -0.15 -4.17 7.12
C PHE A 220 0.26 -3.87 5.68
N SER A 221 1.57 -3.90 5.37
CA SER A 221 2.04 -3.74 3.99
C SER A 221 1.52 -4.85 3.10
N HIS A 222 1.60 -6.11 3.57
CA HIS A 222 1.09 -7.26 2.82
C HIS A 222 -0.42 -7.18 2.61
N ALA A 223 -1.20 -6.87 3.65
CA ALA A 223 -2.65 -6.75 3.52
C ALA A 223 -3.08 -5.59 2.60
N LEU A 224 -2.28 -4.54 2.44
CA LEU A 224 -2.55 -3.49 1.44
C LEU A 224 -2.35 -3.99 0.01
N VAL A 225 -1.39 -4.87 -0.22
CA VAL A 225 -1.22 -5.58 -1.50
C VAL A 225 -2.44 -6.45 -1.79
N ASP A 226 -2.87 -7.27 -0.82
CA ASP A 226 -4.05 -8.14 -0.97
C ASP A 226 -5.34 -7.35 -1.20
N PHE A 227 -5.52 -6.24 -0.49
CA PHE A 227 -6.66 -5.34 -0.66
C PHE A 227 -6.75 -4.82 -2.09
N LEU A 228 -5.64 -4.32 -2.65
CA LEU A 228 -5.62 -3.80 -4.02
C LEU A 228 -5.63 -4.89 -5.08
N THR A 229 -5.08 -6.06 -4.78
CA THR A 229 -5.23 -7.26 -5.62
C THR A 229 -6.71 -7.60 -5.78
N THR A 230 -7.48 -7.53 -4.70
CA THR A 230 -8.93 -7.77 -4.72
C THR A 230 -9.66 -6.75 -5.61
N VAL A 231 -9.32 -5.47 -5.49
CA VAL A 231 -9.89 -4.41 -6.34
C VAL A 231 -9.51 -4.63 -7.81
N PHE A 232 -8.24 -4.93 -8.09
CA PHE A 232 -7.73 -5.23 -9.42
C PHE A 232 -8.44 -6.42 -10.07
N SER A 233 -8.59 -7.53 -9.33
CA SER A 233 -9.26 -8.75 -9.81
C SER A 233 -10.71 -8.51 -10.20
N CYS A 234 -11.41 -7.55 -9.56
CA CYS A 234 -12.76 -7.20 -9.97
C CYS A 234 -12.82 -6.61 -11.38
N PHE A 235 -11.83 -5.80 -11.76
CA PHE A 235 -11.75 -5.29 -13.14
C PHE A 235 -11.31 -6.37 -14.13
N CYS A 236 -10.54 -7.38 -13.70
CA CYS A 236 -10.21 -8.54 -14.53
C CYS A 236 -11.44 -9.38 -14.89
N GLY A 237 -12.37 -9.56 -13.96
CA GLY A 237 -13.56 -10.39 -14.15
C GLY A 237 -14.52 -9.94 -15.25
N PHE A 238 -14.30 -8.78 -15.90
CA PHE A 238 -15.02 -8.35 -17.10
C PHE A 238 -14.52 -9.02 -18.39
N PHE A 239 -13.37 -9.69 -18.34
CA PHE A 239 -12.70 -10.27 -19.51
C PHE A 239 -12.56 -11.79 -19.43
N ASP A 240 -13.06 -12.40 -18.36
CA ASP A 240 -13.08 -13.85 -18.10
C ASP A 240 -14.44 -14.45 -18.47
#